data_AF-A0A956JIU9-F1
#
_entry.id   AF-A0A956JIU9-F1
#
_cell.length_a   1.000
_cell.length_b   1.000
_cell.length_c   1.000
_cell.angle_alpha   90.00
_cell.angle_beta   90.00
_cell.angle_gamma   90.00
#
_symmetry.space_group_name_H-M   'P 1'
#
loop_
_entity.id
_entity.type
_entity.pdbx_description
1 polymer ?
#
loop_
_entity_poly.entity_id
_entity_poly.type
_entity_poly.pdbx_seq_one_letter_code
_entity_poly.pdbx_strand_id
1 'polypeptide(L)'
;VDPRQTYVGAEVDLERVAAGVVLHPGARICGARSFLGPGAEVGTEGPATLVDAVFGENAAIASGYVHGAVLLRGASLGGNAHVRAGTLLEEEASTA
;
A
#
# COMPACT_ATOMS: atom_id res chain seq x y z
N VAL A 1 -11.64 -10.48 4.68
CA VAL A 1 -11.02 -10.48 3.33
C VAL A 1 -12.00 -11.14 2.38
N ASP A 2 -12.47 -10.46 1.32
CA ASP A 2 -13.07 -11.16 0.17
C ASP A 2 -11.90 -11.71 -0.68
N PRO A 3 -11.57 -13.01 -0.59
CA PRO A 3 -10.34 -13.53 -1.16
C PRO A 3 -10.35 -13.54 -2.69
N ARG A 4 -11.52 -13.35 -3.32
CA ARG A 4 -11.64 -13.33 -4.79
C ARG A 4 -11.26 -11.98 -5.39
N GLN A 5 -11.15 -10.95 -4.57
CA GLN A 5 -10.95 -9.57 -4.99
C GLN A 5 -9.62 -8.99 -4.50
N THR A 6 -8.87 -9.71 -3.66
CA THR A 6 -7.58 -9.26 -3.12
C THR A 6 -6.51 -10.31 -3.42
N TYR A 7 -5.31 -9.86 -3.74
CA TYR A 7 -4.18 -10.73 -4.04
C TYR A 7 -2.99 -10.37 -3.15
N VAL A 8 -2.43 -11.38 -2.49
CA VAL A 8 -1.17 -11.27 -1.75
C VAL A 8 -0.23 -12.33 -2.32
N GLY A 9 0.90 -11.90 -2.88
CA GLY A 9 1.89 -12.78 -3.47
C GLY A 9 2.51 -13.73 -2.44
N ALA A 10 2.91 -14.92 -2.87
CA ALA A 10 3.53 -15.93 -2.00
C ALA A 10 4.88 -15.47 -1.44
N GLU A 11 5.51 -14.49 -2.08
CA GLU A 11 6.75 -13.85 -1.65
C GLU A 11 6.56 -12.82 -0.53
N VAL A 12 5.32 -12.41 -0.23
CA VAL A 12 5.02 -11.42 0.82
C VAL A 12 5.03 -12.13 2.17
N ASP A 13 5.96 -11.71 3.04
CA ASP A 13 5.98 -12.15 4.43
C ASP A 13 4.83 -11.50 5.22
N LEU A 14 3.90 -12.32 5.70
CA LEU A 14 2.71 -11.87 6.42
C LEU A 14 3.05 -11.24 7.78
N GLU A 15 4.23 -11.51 8.36
CA GLU A 15 4.68 -10.82 9.58
C GLU A 15 4.96 -9.32 9.33
N ARG A 16 5.14 -8.92 8.06
CA ARG A 16 5.33 -7.53 7.63
C ARG A 16 4.03 -6.80 7.30
N VAL A 17 2.88 -7.46 7.46
CA VAL A 17 1.55 -6.88 7.31
C VAL A 17 0.92 -6.81 8.69
N ALA A 18 0.88 -5.60 9.26
CA ALA A 18 0.38 -5.41 10.62
C ALA A 18 -1.10 -5.80 10.75
N ALA A 19 -1.49 -6.20 11.95
CA ALA A 19 -2.89 -6.38 12.30
C ALA A 19 -3.66 -5.06 12.13
N GLY A 20 -4.87 -5.12 11.58
CA GLY A 20 -5.72 -3.94 11.34
C GLY A 20 -5.49 -3.23 10.01
N VAL A 21 -4.56 -3.69 9.17
CA VAL A 21 -4.46 -3.25 7.76
C VAL A 21 -5.76 -3.51 7.02
N VAL A 22 -6.20 -2.53 6.23
CA VAL A 22 -7.42 -2.61 5.42
C VAL A 22 -7.05 -2.75 3.94
N LEU A 23 -7.45 -3.87 3.34
CA LEU A 23 -7.31 -4.12 1.92
C LEU A 23 -8.69 -4.08 1.26
N HIS A 24 -8.94 -3.05 0.46
CA HIS A 24 -10.17 -2.91 -0.31
C HIS A 24 -10.19 -3.85 -1.53
N PRO A 25 -11.36 -4.11 -2.12
CA PRO A 25 -11.46 -4.89 -3.36
C PRO A 25 -10.56 -4.34 -4.47
N GLY A 26 -9.81 -5.24 -5.12
CA GLY A 26 -8.85 -4.91 -6.16
C GLY A 26 -7.42 -4.68 -5.67
N ALA A 27 -7.16 -4.69 -4.35
CA ALA A 27 -5.82 -4.57 -3.78
C ALA A 27 -4.92 -5.75 -4.15
N ARG A 28 -3.69 -5.45 -4.58
CA ARG A 28 -2.66 -6.44 -4.94
C ARG A 28 -1.36 -6.08 -4.25
N ILE A 29 -0.81 -7.00 -3.47
CA ILE A 29 0.48 -6.83 -2.78
C ILE A 29 1.43 -7.89 -3.29
N CYS A 30 2.56 -7.42 -3.83
CA CYS A 30 3.61 -8.26 -4.41
C CYS A 30 4.98 -7.79 -3.90
N GLY A 31 5.99 -8.66 -4.05
CA GLY A 31 7.37 -8.35 -3.72
C GLY A 31 7.74 -8.59 -2.25
N ALA A 32 8.89 -9.21 -2.04
CA ALA A 32 9.35 -9.67 -0.72
C ALA A 32 9.70 -8.53 0.25
N ARG A 33 9.84 -7.29 -0.24
CA ARG A 33 10.16 -6.12 0.60
C ARG A 33 8.93 -5.35 1.06
N SER A 34 7.74 -5.73 0.62
CA SER A 34 6.51 -5.05 1.00
C SER A 34 6.29 -5.05 2.51
N PHE A 35 5.84 -3.93 3.06
CA PHE A 35 5.55 -3.75 4.48
C PHE A 35 4.34 -2.83 4.62
N LEU A 36 3.36 -3.22 5.43
CA LEU A 36 2.19 -2.42 5.74
C LEU A 36 2.08 -2.25 7.27
N GLY A 37 2.25 -1.01 7.73
CA GLY A 37 2.16 -0.64 9.13
C GLY A 37 0.72 -0.67 9.68
N PRO A 38 0.56 -0.53 11.01
CA PRO A 38 -0.75 -0.50 11.64
C PRO A 38 -1.65 0.59 11.02
N GLY A 39 -2.90 0.25 10.74
CA GLY A 39 -3.86 1.18 10.14
C GLY A 39 -3.59 1.57 8.69
N ALA A 40 -2.60 0.97 8.01
CA ALA A 40 -2.39 1.23 6.59
C ALA A 40 -3.59 0.75 5.77
N GLU A 41 -3.95 1.54 4.75
CA GLU A 41 -5.17 1.34 3.97
C GLU A 41 -4.90 1.38 2.46
N VAL A 42 -5.37 0.36 1.75
CA VAL A 42 -5.02 0.14 0.34
C VAL A 42 -6.27 0.04 -0.51
N GLY A 43 -6.46 1.00 -1.42
CA GLY A 43 -7.48 0.97 -2.47
C GLY A 43 -8.81 1.62 -2.08
N THR A 44 -8.82 2.72 -1.31
CA THR A 44 -10.06 3.36 -0.82
C THR A 44 -10.99 3.85 -1.94
N GLU A 45 -10.45 4.18 -3.12
CA GLU A 45 -11.21 4.70 -4.26
C GLU A 45 -11.09 3.81 -5.52
N GLY A 46 -10.43 2.65 -5.43
CA GLY A 46 -10.30 1.72 -6.53
C GLY A 46 -9.12 0.76 -6.41
N PRO A 47 -8.85 -0.05 -7.46
CA PRO A 47 -7.76 -1.03 -7.44
C PRO A 47 -6.40 -0.36 -7.20
N ALA A 48 -5.61 -0.93 -6.29
CA ALA A 48 -4.26 -0.49 -5.99
C ALA A 48 -3.29 -1.67 -6.04
N THR A 49 -2.13 -1.48 -6.67
CA THR A 49 -1.07 -2.48 -6.73
C THR A 49 0.18 -1.94 -6.06
N LEU A 50 0.69 -2.70 -5.08
CA LEU A 50 1.91 -2.42 -4.34
C LEU A 50 2.96 -3.46 -4.69
N VAL A 51 4.15 -3.01 -5.11
CA VAL A 51 5.28 -3.88 -5.44
C VAL A 51 6.52 -3.41 -4.70
N ASP A 52 6.99 -4.17 -3.72
CA ASP A 52 8.09 -3.77 -2.83
C ASP A 52 7.84 -2.37 -2.21
N ALA A 53 6.60 -2.11 -1.78
CA ALA A 53 6.22 -0.82 -1.21
C ALA A 53 6.14 -0.88 0.32
N VAL A 54 6.57 0.19 0.97
CA VAL A 54 6.58 0.32 2.44
C VAL A 54 5.60 1.42 2.82
N PHE A 55 4.54 1.05 3.54
CA PHE A 55 3.54 1.97 4.05
C PHE A 55 3.67 2.00 5.58
N GLY A 56 3.96 3.17 6.13
CA GLY A 56 4.02 3.41 7.57
C GLY A 56 2.65 3.35 8.25
N GLU A 57 2.62 3.67 9.54
CA GLU A 57 1.38 3.72 10.31
C GLU A 57 0.39 4.71 9.69
N ASN A 58 -0.86 4.28 9.48
CA ASN A 58 -1.95 5.06 8.88
C ASN A 58 -1.64 5.62 7.47
N ALA A 59 -0.63 5.10 6.77
CA ALA A 59 -0.36 5.48 5.39
C ALA A 59 -1.39 4.85 4.44
N ALA A 60 -1.77 5.57 3.39
CA ALA A 60 -2.87 5.16 2.53
C ALA A 60 -2.63 5.39 1.03
N ILE A 61 -3.30 4.59 0.20
CA ILE A 61 -3.43 4.85 -1.23
C ILE A 61 -4.89 4.68 -1.65
N ALA A 62 -5.39 5.67 -2.40
CA ALA A 62 -6.75 5.63 -2.92
C ALA A 62 -6.89 4.65 -4.09
N SER A 63 -6.05 4.76 -5.13
CA SER A 63 -5.95 3.77 -6.21
C SER A 63 -4.66 3.96 -7.03
N GLY A 64 -4.27 2.96 -7.82
CA GLY A 64 -3.16 3.07 -8.76
C GLY A 64 -2.03 2.05 -8.56
N TYR A 65 -0.78 2.47 -8.78
CA TYR A 65 0.39 1.60 -8.80
C TYR A 65 1.57 2.23 -8.06
N VAL A 66 2.15 1.48 -7.11
CA VAL A 66 3.31 1.87 -6.32
C VAL A 66 4.39 0.80 -6.46
N HIS A 67 5.59 1.21 -6.84
CA HIS A 67 6.73 0.31 -6.93
C HIS A 67 7.94 0.87 -6.20
N GLY A 68 8.50 0.12 -5.24
CA GLY A 68 9.79 0.46 -4.61
C GLY A 68 9.81 1.81 -3.88
N ALA A 69 8.69 2.19 -3.26
CA ALA A 69 8.51 3.48 -2.62
C ALA A 69 8.20 3.35 -1.13
N VAL A 70 8.47 4.42 -0.37
CA VAL A 70 8.23 4.51 1.07
C VAL A 70 7.26 5.65 1.37
N LEU A 71 6.18 5.34 2.08
CA LEU A 71 5.25 6.31 2.62
C LEU A 71 5.40 6.28 4.14
N LEU A 72 5.80 7.39 4.75
CA LEU A 72 5.90 7.49 6.20
C LEU A 72 4.50 7.68 6.84
N ARG A 73 4.48 7.83 8.16
CA ARG A 73 3.25 7.87 8.97
C ARG A 73 2.24 8.88 8.42
N GLY A 74 1.02 8.45 8.16
CA GLY A 74 -0.08 9.29 7.67
C GLY A 74 0.07 9.78 6.22
N ALA A 75 1.13 9.41 5.51
CA ALA A 75 1.30 9.81 4.11
C ALA A 75 0.23 9.15 3.22
N SER A 76 -0.28 9.89 2.25
CA SER A 76 -1.38 9.42 1.38
C SER A 76 -1.12 9.68 -0.11
N LEU A 77 -1.53 8.71 -0.92
CA LEU A 77 -1.58 8.83 -2.37
C LEU A 77 -3.03 8.90 -2.82
N GLY A 78 -3.33 9.88 -3.66
CA GLY A 78 -4.64 10.07 -4.26
C GLY A 78 -4.97 9.04 -5.35
N GLY A 79 -6.03 9.33 -6.10
CA GLY A 79 -6.58 8.41 -7.09
C GLY A 79 -5.70 8.29 -8.34
N ASN A 80 -5.60 7.08 -8.90
CA ASN A 80 -4.81 6.79 -10.09
C ASN A 80 -3.31 7.16 -9.94
N ALA A 81 -2.77 7.09 -8.73
CA ALA A 81 -1.37 7.41 -8.47
C ALA A 81 -0.43 6.44 -9.22
N HIS A 82 0.67 6.96 -9.75
CA HIS A 82 1.74 6.15 -10.33
C HIS A 82 3.09 6.53 -9.71
N VAL A 83 3.51 5.74 -8.73
CA VAL A 83 4.68 6.03 -7.90
C VAL A 83 5.82 5.09 -8.27
N ARG A 84 6.99 5.68 -8.53
CA ARG A 84 8.18 4.98 -9.02
C ARG A 84 9.13 4.62 -7.88
N ALA A 85 10.04 3.70 -8.18
CA ALA A 85 11.05 3.27 -7.23
C ALA A 85 11.94 4.44 -6.82
N GLY A 86 12.29 4.49 -5.53
CA GLY A 86 13.08 5.57 -4.95
C GLY A 86 12.27 6.79 -4.51
N THR A 87 10.94 6.79 -4.68
CA THR A 87 10.08 7.82 -4.10
C THR A 87 9.92 7.62 -2.58
N LEU A 88 10.02 8.71 -1.83
CA LEU A 88 9.69 8.78 -0.41
C LEU A 88 8.68 9.92 -0.19
N LEU A 89 7.58 9.62 0.51
CA LEU A 89 6.67 10.63 1.05
C LEU A 89 6.91 10.73 2.55
N GLU A 90 7.22 11.94 3.02
CA GLU A 90 7.37 12.24 4.44
C GLU A 90 6.03 12.15 5.17
N GLU A 91 6.07 12.20 6.51
CA GLU A 91 4.89 12.09 7.35
C GLU A 91 3.81 13.10 6.94
N GLU A 92 2.57 12.63 6.88
CA GLU A 92 1.39 13.43 6.50
C GLU A 92 1.43 14.04 5.09
N ALA A 93 2.47 13.75 4.28
CA ALA A 93 2.53 14.24 2.91
C ALA A 93 1.44 13.57 2.06
N SER A 94 0.78 14.35 1.20
CA SER A 94 -0.31 13.86 0.36
C SER A 94 -0.14 14.25 -1.10
N THR A 95 -0.66 13.40 -1.99
CA THR A 95 -0.91 13.76 -3.40
C THR A 95 -2.40 13.86 -3.65
N ALA A 96 -2.77 14.68 -4.64
CA ALA A 96 -4.09 14.60 -5.26
C ALA A 96 -4.27 13.27 -6.01
#